data_AF-A0A094IHF2-F1
#
_entry.id   AF-A0A094IHF2-F1
#
_cell.length_a   1.000
_cell.length_b   1.000
_cell.length_c   1.000
_cell.angle_alpha   90.00
_cell.angle_beta   90.00
_cell.angle_gamma   90.00
#
_symmetry.space_group_name_H-M   'P 1'
#
loop_
_entity.id
_entity.type
_entity.pdbx_description
1 polymer ?
#
loop_
_entity_poly.entity_id
_entity_poly.type
_entity_poly.pdbx_seq_one_letter_code
_entity_poly.pdbx_strand_id
1 'polypeptide(L)'
;MATGILKVQGDRIVDNNGKTIVLKGAALAGWMNMENFITGFPGQESQHRSSMLKILGQEKYDYFFDKFLEYFFTEADAKYCASVGLNCIRVPFNYKHFEDDMNPRVLKKDCFKHLDRVVDLCSKHGIYTILDMHTVPGAQNCDWHSDNITSYAAFWDFKDHQDRTVWLWEQIAARFKENPWVAGYNPLNEPCDPEHVRLPAFYHRIEQAIRKVDPDHILWLDGNTFAMEWKGFDEVLPNAVYALHDYSTMGLPGSDLYSGTEEQKAKLEAQFIRKADFMTRNQTAIWNGEFGPVYADPKSEANAEEINNA
;
A
#
# COMPACT_ATOMS: atom_id res chain seq x y z
N MET A 1 17.37 -14.79 9.68
CA MET A 1 16.16 -15.62 9.48
C MET A 1 15.05 -15.02 10.30
N ALA A 2 13.83 -14.92 9.77
CA ALA A 2 12.65 -14.51 10.56
C ALA A 2 12.45 -15.52 11.69
N THR A 3 12.09 -15.01 12.87
CA THR A 3 11.89 -15.82 14.08
C THR A 3 10.42 -16.18 14.27
N GLY A 4 9.53 -15.62 13.46
CA GLY A 4 8.10 -15.89 13.39
C GLY A 4 7.31 -14.73 12.77
N ILE A 5 5.98 -14.80 12.85
CA ILE A 5 5.07 -13.74 12.40
C ILE A 5 5.20 -12.53 13.35
N LEU A 6 5.36 -11.33 12.78
CA LEU A 6 5.45 -10.10 13.57
C LEU A 6 4.15 -9.81 14.33
N LYS A 7 4.27 -9.19 15.50
CA LYS A 7 3.13 -8.83 16.36
C LYS A 7 3.24 -7.39 16.86
N VAL A 8 2.11 -6.79 17.18
CA VAL A 8 2.04 -5.51 17.90
C VAL A 8 2.09 -5.75 19.41
N GLN A 9 2.98 -5.05 20.11
CA GLN A 9 3.06 -5.03 21.56
C GLN A 9 3.16 -3.58 22.05
N GLY A 10 2.00 -3.01 22.43
CA GLY A 10 1.88 -1.59 22.77
C GLY A 10 2.18 -0.71 21.55
N ASP A 11 3.18 0.15 21.68
CA ASP A 11 3.64 1.08 20.66
C ASP A 11 4.73 0.51 19.73
N ARG A 12 5.01 -0.80 19.82
CA ARG A 12 6.11 -1.45 19.09
C ARG A 12 5.65 -2.66 18.30
N ILE A 13 6.38 -2.92 17.23
CA ILE A 13 6.32 -4.20 16.49
C ILE A 13 7.43 -5.08 17.03
N VAL A 14 7.11 -6.34 17.31
CA VAL A 14 8.06 -7.32 17.85
C VAL A 14 8.06 -8.61 17.03
N ASP A 15 9.20 -9.28 17.03
CA ASP A 15 9.31 -10.65 16.54
C ASP A 15 8.84 -11.67 17.60
N ASN A 16 8.85 -12.97 17.28
CA ASN A 16 8.44 -14.03 18.21
C ASN A 16 9.31 -14.17 19.47
N ASN A 17 10.48 -13.54 19.52
CA ASN A 17 11.33 -13.50 20.70
C ASN A 17 11.11 -12.23 21.55
N GLY A 18 10.15 -11.39 21.17
CA GLY A 18 9.89 -10.11 21.83
C GLY A 18 10.91 -9.02 21.48
N LYS A 19 11.73 -9.22 20.45
CA LYS A 19 12.69 -8.20 19.98
C LYS A 19 11.94 -7.17 19.13
N THR A 20 12.10 -5.89 19.46
CA THR A 20 11.57 -4.79 18.64
C THR A 20 12.14 -4.82 17.23
N ILE A 21 11.26 -4.74 16.23
CA ILE A 21 11.58 -4.60 14.82
C ILE A 21 11.11 -3.24 14.34
N VAL A 22 12.04 -2.43 13.83
CA VAL A 22 11.72 -1.20 13.10
C VAL A 22 11.75 -1.53 11.61
N LEU A 23 10.59 -1.41 10.96
CA LEU A 23 10.50 -1.59 9.51
C LEU A 23 11.02 -0.35 8.81
N LYS A 24 11.88 -0.55 7.81
CA LYS A 24 12.47 0.46 6.95
C LYS A 24 12.34 -0.06 5.54
N GLY A 25 11.55 0.60 4.71
CA GLY A 25 11.15 0.03 3.44
C GLY A 25 10.91 1.03 2.34
N ALA A 26 10.54 0.47 1.20
CA ALA A 26 10.03 1.18 0.03
C ALA A 26 8.75 0.48 -0.44
N ALA A 27 7.91 1.21 -1.17
CA ALA A 27 6.76 0.63 -1.87
C ALA A 27 7.20 0.10 -3.24
N LEU A 28 6.73 -1.08 -3.62
CA LEU A 28 6.85 -1.61 -4.98
C LEU A 28 5.72 -1.06 -5.87
N ALA A 29 5.66 0.27 -5.97
CA ALA A 29 4.66 0.98 -6.76
C ALA A 29 4.89 0.82 -8.26
N GLY A 30 3.82 0.93 -9.06
CA GLY A 30 3.88 0.75 -10.53
C GLY A 30 3.92 -0.69 -11.03
N TRP A 31 3.90 -1.67 -10.12
CA TRP A 31 4.00 -3.11 -10.44
C TRP A 31 2.63 -3.79 -10.58
N MET A 32 2.12 -4.37 -9.48
CA MET A 32 0.77 -4.97 -9.43
C MET A 32 -0.33 -3.93 -9.16
N ASN A 33 0.04 -2.67 -8.94
CA ASN A 33 -0.83 -1.52 -9.11
C ASN A 33 -0.09 -0.48 -9.97
N MET A 34 -0.57 -0.24 -11.20
CA MET A 34 0.11 0.69 -12.12
C MET A 34 -0.37 2.13 -11.94
N GLU A 35 0.58 3.04 -11.75
CA GLU A 35 0.33 4.46 -11.60
C GLU A 35 0.93 5.27 -12.77
N ASN A 36 0.27 6.37 -13.09
CA ASN A 36 0.52 7.14 -14.31
C ASN A 36 1.94 7.74 -14.37
N PHE A 37 2.42 8.34 -13.28
CA PHE A 37 3.73 9.00 -13.22
C PHE A 37 4.89 7.98 -13.14
N ILE A 38 4.62 6.74 -12.72
CA ILE A 38 5.63 5.68 -12.63
C ILE A 38 5.76 4.95 -13.98
N THR A 39 4.62 4.58 -14.57
CA THR A 39 4.59 3.79 -15.80
C THR A 39 4.56 4.65 -17.07
N GLY A 40 4.35 5.95 -16.94
CA GLY A 40 4.29 6.91 -18.05
C GLY A 40 2.98 6.89 -18.84
N PHE A 41 2.00 6.07 -18.46
CA PHE A 41 0.69 6.03 -19.11
C PHE A 41 -0.26 7.07 -18.49
N PRO A 42 -0.83 8.02 -19.25
CA PRO A 42 -1.69 9.08 -18.72
C PRO A 42 -3.13 8.54 -18.45
N GLY A 43 -3.29 7.71 -17.43
CA GLY A 43 -4.57 7.13 -17.02
C GLY A 43 -4.42 6.09 -15.92
N GLN A 44 -5.52 5.40 -15.59
CA GLN A 44 -5.52 4.32 -14.59
C GLN A 44 -5.04 2.98 -15.18
N GLU A 45 -4.66 2.02 -14.31
CA GLU A 45 -4.24 0.68 -14.72
C GLU A 45 -5.24 0.00 -15.68
N SER A 46 -6.54 0.07 -15.43
CA SER A 46 -7.56 -0.53 -16.29
C SER A 46 -7.56 0.06 -17.70
N GLN A 47 -7.39 1.37 -17.83
CA GLN A 47 -7.29 2.05 -19.13
C GLN A 47 -5.99 1.69 -19.85
N HIS A 48 -4.87 1.61 -19.12
CA HIS A 48 -3.58 1.18 -19.66
C HIS A 48 -3.67 -0.25 -20.22
N ARG A 49 -4.18 -1.19 -19.42
CA ARG A 49 -4.39 -2.58 -19.80
C ARG A 49 -5.31 -2.70 -21.01
N SER A 50 -6.45 -2.01 -21.00
CA SER A 50 -7.41 -2.03 -22.12
C SER A 50 -6.79 -1.52 -23.42
N SER A 51 -6.02 -0.43 -23.35
CA SER A 51 -5.32 0.15 -24.49
C SER A 51 -4.28 -0.81 -25.07
N MET A 52 -3.47 -1.42 -24.19
CA MET A 52 -2.47 -2.41 -24.58
C MET A 52 -3.11 -3.66 -25.20
N LEU A 53 -4.20 -4.17 -24.63
CA LEU A 53 -4.92 -5.33 -25.16
C LEU A 53 -5.45 -5.05 -26.57
N LYS A 54 -6.04 -3.86 -26.78
CA LYS A 54 -6.58 -3.45 -28.08
C LYS A 54 -5.51 -3.41 -29.18
N ILE A 55 -4.29 -2.98 -28.86
CA ILE A 55 -3.21 -2.83 -29.84
C ILE A 55 -2.43 -4.13 -30.05
N LEU A 56 -2.13 -4.85 -28.98
CA LEU A 56 -1.27 -6.04 -29.01
C LEU A 56 -2.04 -7.32 -29.40
N GLY A 57 -3.34 -7.37 -29.08
CA GLY A 57 -4.11 -8.61 -29.05
C GLY A 57 -3.76 -9.49 -27.84
N GLN A 58 -4.59 -10.51 -27.57
CA GLN A 58 -4.55 -11.29 -26.34
C GLN A 58 -3.19 -11.95 -26.07
N GLU A 59 -2.64 -12.69 -27.04
CA GLU A 59 -1.39 -13.45 -26.83
C GLU A 59 -0.20 -12.56 -26.45
N LYS A 60 -0.01 -11.45 -27.17
CA LYS A 60 1.09 -10.51 -26.89
C LYS A 60 0.83 -9.68 -25.62
N TYR A 61 -0.42 -9.36 -25.33
CA TYR A 61 -0.82 -8.72 -24.09
C TYR A 61 -0.45 -9.58 -22.88
N ASP A 62 -0.83 -10.86 -22.90
CA ASP A 62 -0.55 -11.80 -21.81
C ASP A 62 0.97 -11.99 -21.64
N TYR A 63 1.69 -12.20 -22.75
CA TYR A 63 3.15 -12.30 -22.71
C TYR A 63 3.81 -11.04 -22.14
N PHE A 64 3.37 -9.86 -22.61
CA PHE A 64 3.93 -8.59 -22.16
C PHE A 64 3.73 -8.39 -20.66
N PHE A 65 2.50 -8.55 -20.15
CA PHE A 65 2.24 -8.31 -18.73
C PHE A 65 2.81 -9.39 -17.82
N ASP A 66 2.90 -10.64 -18.27
CA ASP A 66 3.60 -11.68 -17.51
C ASP A 66 5.08 -11.34 -17.34
N LYS A 67 5.75 -10.91 -18.43
CA LYS A 67 7.17 -10.54 -18.40
C LYS A 67 7.42 -9.20 -17.75
N PHE A 68 6.52 -8.23 -17.92
CA PHE A 68 6.57 -6.97 -17.17
C PHE A 68 6.57 -7.26 -15.67
N LEU A 69 5.58 -8.03 -15.17
CA LEU A 69 5.50 -8.35 -13.75
C LEU A 69 6.69 -9.20 -13.26
N GLU A 70 7.27 -10.05 -14.11
CA GLU A 70 8.47 -10.84 -13.77
C GLU A 70 9.74 -9.96 -13.65
N TYR A 71 9.99 -9.10 -14.63
CA TYR A 71 11.22 -8.32 -14.73
C TYR A 71 11.19 -6.99 -13.98
N PHE A 72 10.01 -6.47 -13.61
CA PHE A 72 9.89 -5.23 -12.85
C PHE A 72 10.53 -5.34 -11.46
N PHE A 73 10.50 -6.53 -10.85
CA PHE A 73 11.16 -6.81 -9.58
C PHE A 73 11.75 -8.21 -9.59
N THR A 74 13.06 -8.30 -9.45
CA THR A 74 13.86 -9.53 -9.53
C THR A 74 14.65 -9.77 -8.24
N GLU A 75 15.39 -10.87 -8.18
CA GLU A 75 16.30 -11.12 -7.05
C GLU A 75 17.37 -10.01 -6.91
N ALA A 76 17.79 -9.39 -8.02
CA ALA A 76 18.75 -8.30 -7.99
C ALA A 76 18.20 -7.08 -7.22
N ASP A 77 16.92 -6.79 -7.38
CA ASP A 77 16.24 -5.68 -6.70
C ASP A 77 16.09 -5.98 -5.20
N ALA A 78 15.63 -7.18 -4.84
CA ALA A 78 15.57 -7.60 -3.44
C ALA A 78 16.95 -7.56 -2.76
N LYS A 79 18.00 -8.03 -3.44
CA LYS A 79 19.38 -7.95 -2.96
C LYS A 79 19.85 -6.50 -2.80
N TYR A 80 19.50 -5.62 -3.76
CA TYR A 80 19.83 -4.20 -3.68
C TYR A 80 19.15 -3.54 -2.48
N CYS A 81 17.84 -3.73 -2.30
CA CYS A 81 17.09 -3.24 -1.14
C CYS A 81 17.74 -3.66 0.19
N ALA A 82 18.11 -4.94 0.32
CA ALA A 82 18.83 -5.42 1.50
C ALA A 82 20.20 -4.75 1.66
N SER A 83 20.94 -4.53 0.57
CA SER A 83 22.28 -3.92 0.61
C SER A 83 22.28 -2.47 1.08
N VAL A 84 21.19 -1.73 0.83
CA VAL A 84 21.00 -0.35 1.33
C VAL A 84 20.30 -0.30 2.70
N GLY A 85 20.06 -1.46 3.32
CA GLY A 85 19.56 -1.58 4.68
C GLY A 85 18.04 -1.51 4.84
N LEU A 86 17.27 -1.69 3.76
CA LEU A 86 15.83 -1.94 3.82
C LEU A 86 15.58 -3.35 4.35
N ASN A 87 14.53 -3.50 5.14
CA ASN A 87 14.07 -4.78 5.69
C ASN A 87 12.57 -5.01 5.45
N CYS A 88 11.91 -4.13 4.71
CA CYS A 88 10.49 -4.23 4.38
C CYS A 88 10.25 -3.72 2.96
N ILE A 89 9.34 -4.37 2.23
CA ILE A 89 8.78 -3.87 0.98
C ILE A 89 7.25 -3.86 1.12
N ARG A 90 6.63 -2.69 0.97
CA ARG A 90 5.16 -2.60 0.85
C ARG A 90 4.80 -2.95 -0.59
N VAL A 91 3.82 -3.82 -0.78
CA VAL A 91 3.46 -4.39 -2.08
C VAL A 91 2.03 -4.00 -2.44
N PRO A 92 1.84 -2.83 -3.08
CA PRO A 92 0.57 -2.43 -3.66
C PRO A 92 0.12 -3.41 -4.74
N PHE A 93 -1.13 -3.84 -4.68
CA PHE A 93 -1.77 -4.60 -5.74
C PHE A 93 -3.21 -4.18 -6.01
N ASN A 94 -3.60 -4.28 -7.27
CA ASN A 94 -4.96 -4.06 -7.73
C ASN A 94 -5.78 -5.35 -7.59
N TYR A 95 -7.00 -5.30 -7.02
CA TYR A 95 -7.82 -6.50 -6.82
C TYR A 95 -8.14 -7.25 -8.12
N LYS A 96 -8.10 -6.56 -9.28
CA LYS A 96 -8.35 -7.14 -10.60
C LYS A 96 -7.31 -8.16 -11.06
N HIS A 97 -6.17 -8.26 -10.38
CA HIS A 97 -5.23 -9.39 -10.57
C HIS A 97 -5.81 -10.71 -10.04
N PHE A 98 -6.71 -10.64 -9.05
CA PHE A 98 -7.24 -11.80 -8.34
C PHE A 98 -8.64 -12.19 -8.79
N GLU A 99 -9.54 -11.23 -8.99
CA GLU A 99 -10.91 -11.49 -9.45
C GLU A 99 -11.31 -10.58 -10.60
N ASP A 100 -12.53 -10.77 -11.12
CA ASP A 100 -13.10 -9.97 -12.20
C ASP A 100 -14.47 -9.42 -11.80
N ASP A 101 -14.79 -8.19 -12.22
CA ASP A 101 -16.10 -7.59 -11.95
C ASP A 101 -17.25 -8.36 -12.62
N MET A 102 -16.98 -9.01 -13.76
CA MET A 102 -17.96 -9.84 -14.47
C MET A 102 -18.00 -11.29 -13.98
N ASN A 103 -17.11 -11.67 -13.05
CA ASN A 103 -17.09 -12.98 -12.41
C ASN A 103 -16.64 -12.83 -10.94
N PRO A 104 -17.42 -12.11 -10.11
CA PRO A 104 -17.01 -11.75 -8.77
C PRO A 104 -16.90 -12.98 -7.88
N ARG A 105 -16.00 -12.94 -6.88
CA ARG A 105 -15.77 -14.03 -5.93
C ARG A 105 -15.29 -15.33 -6.57
N VAL A 106 -14.60 -15.22 -7.70
CA VAL A 106 -13.91 -16.32 -8.36
C VAL A 106 -12.47 -15.91 -8.61
N LEU A 107 -11.53 -16.65 -8.02
CA LEU A 107 -10.11 -16.40 -8.24
C LEU A 107 -9.75 -16.72 -9.70
N LYS A 108 -9.05 -15.79 -10.33
CA LYS A 108 -8.39 -15.99 -11.62
C LYS A 108 -7.33 -17.08 -11.48
N LYS A 109 -7.14 -17.85 -12.56
CA LYS A 109 -6.09 -18.84 -12.62
C LYS A 109 -4.73 -18.15 -12.45
N ASP A 110 -3.85 -18.73 -11.65
CA ASP A 110 -2.48 -18.26 -11.41
C ASP A 110 -2.36 -16.83 -10.85
N CYS A 111 -3.42 -16.28 -10.25
CA CYS A 111 -3.45 -14.89 -9.76
C CYS A 111 -2.38 -14.56 -8.70
N PHE A 112 -1.92 -15.57 -7.95
CA PHE A 112 -0.87 -15.40 -6.94
C PHE A 112 0.56 -15.55 -7.48
N LYS A 113 0.75 -16.00 -8.73
CA LYS A 113 2.06 -16.35 -9.32
C LYS A 113 3.13 -15.30 -9.04
N HIS A 114 2.83 -14.04 -9.34
CA HIS A 114 3.80 -12.94 -9.22
C HIS A 114 3.95 -12.46 -7.78
N LEU A 115 2.86 -12.41 -7.02
CA LEU A 115 2.89 -12.01 -5.62
C LEU A 115 3.73 -12.99 -4.77
N ASP A 116 3.51 -14.29 -4.93
CA ASP A 116 4.29 -15.33 -4.24
C ASP A 116 5.77 -15.22 -4.57
N ARG A 117 6.09 -14.98 -5.85
CA ARG A 117 7.47 -14.85 -6.33
C ARG A 117 8.17 -13.68 -5.63
N VAL A 118 7.54 -12.51 -5.51
CA VAL A 118 8.15 -11.36 -4.84
C VAL A 118 8.29 -11.58 -3.34
N VAL A 119 7.29 -12.21 -2.68
CA VAL A 119 7.39 -12.59 -1.27
C VAL A 119 8.57 -13.56 -1.05
N ASP A 120 8.73 -14.57 -1.91
CA ASP A 120 9.84 -15.53 -1.85
C ASP A 120 11.20 -14.85 -2.06
N LEU A 121 11.33 -13.98 -3.07
CA LEU A 121 12.55 -13.21 -3.31
C LEU A 121 12.92 -12.33 -2.11
N CYS A 122 11.96 -11.60 -1.54
CA CYS A 122 12.19 -10.78 -0.35
C CYS A 122 12.64 -11.65 0.84
N SER A 123 11.99 -12.81 1.05
CA SER A 123 12.29 -13.71 2.16
C SER A 123 13.74 -14.21 2.16
N LYS A 124 14.30 -14.52 0.98
CA LYS A 124 15.69 -14.97 0.80
C LYS A 124 16.71 -13.92 1.21
N HIS A 125 16.32 -12.65 1.17
CA HIS A 125 17.16 -11.50 1.52
C HIS A 125 16.84 -10.90 2.89
N GLY A 126 15.98 -11.54 3.67
CA GLY A 126 15.65 -11.07 5.02
C GLY A 126 14.73 -9.84 5.04
N ILE A 127 13.92 -9.68 3.98
CA ILE A 127 13.01 -8.56 3.79
C ILE A 127 11.58 -9.04 4.02
N TYR A 128 10.84 -8.37 4.90
CA TYR A 128 9.41 -8.59 5.09
C TYR A 128 8.59 -7.95 3.96
N THR A 129 7.39 -8.44 3.72
CA THR A 129 6.42 -7.82 2.82
C THR A 129 5.15 -7.39 3.54
N ILE A 130 4.66 -6.19 3.25
CA ILE A 130 3.30 -5.75 3.64
C ILE A 130 2.44 -5.86 2.40
N LEU A 131 1.41 -6.70 2.45
CA LEU A 131 0.49 -6.90 1.33
C LEU A 131 -0.57 -5.81 1.36
N ASP A 132 -0.63 -4.97 0.33
CA ASP A 132 -1.50 -3.80 0.27
C ASP A 132 -2.51 -3.90 -0.86
N MET A 133 -3.79 -4.01 -0.48
CA MET A 133 -4.89 -3.96 -1.44
C MET A 133 -5.16 -2.49 -1.80
N HIS A 134 -4.43 -2.07 -2.82
CA HIS A 134 -4.34 -0.68 -3.21
C HIS A 134 -5.56 -0.20 -4.00
N THR A 135 -6.31 -1.15 -4.57
CA THR A 135 -7.60 -0.88 -5.22
C THR A 135 -8.62 -1.92 -4.76
N VAL A 136 -9.89 -1.50 -4.67
CA VAL A 136 -11.02 -2.38 -4.33
C VAL A 136 -12.17 -2.23 -5.33
N PRO A 137 -13.10 -3.19 -5.40
CA PRO A 137 -14.33 -3.03 -6.17
C PRO A 137 -15.01 -1.69 -5.83
N GLY A 138 -15.41 -0.94 -6.85
CA GLY A 138 -16.04 0.37 -6.69
C GLY A 138 -15.11 1.53 -6.30
N ALA A 139 -13.81 1.30 -6.10
CA ALA A 139 -12.80 2.27 -5.66
C ALA A 139 -13.11 2.96 -4.31
N GLN A 140 -12.12 2.95 -3.42
CA GLN A 140 -12.22 3.51 -2.07
C GLN A 140 -11.98 5.01 -1.99
N ASN A 141 -11.48 5.63 -3.06
CA ASN A 141 -11.26 7.07 -3.19
C ASN A 141 -11.48 7.54 -4.64
N CYS A 142 -11.31 8.84 -4.89
CA CYS A 142 -11.58 9.47 -6.20
C CYS A 142 -10.40 9.44 -7.17
N ASP A 143 -9.23 8.97 -6.75
CA ASP A 143 -7.98 9.21 -7.47
C ASP A 143 -7.58 8.05 -8.37
N TRP A 144 -6.63 8.30 -9.26
CA TRP A 144 -6.23 7.35 -10.30
C TRP A 144 -5.57 6.08 -9.74
N HIS A 145 -4.88 6.19 -8.61
CA HIS A 145 -4.14 5.08 -8.01
C HIS A 145 -5.08 4.03 -7.39
N SER A 146 -6.36 4.36 -7.13
CA SER A 146 -7.40 3.37 -6.78
C SER A 146 -8.06 2.73 -8.01
N ASP A 147 -7.50 2.94 -9.21
CA ASP A 147 -8.03 2.51 -10.51
C ASP A 147 -9.47 3.03 -10.77
N ASN A 148 -9.77 4.23 -10.25
CA ASN A 148 -11.06 4.88 -10.39
C ASN A 148 -11.14 5.68 -11.69
N ILE A 149 -11.96 5.21 -12.63
CA ILE A 149 -12.19 5.88 -13.92
C ILE A 149 -13.29 6.96 -13.86
N THR A 150 -14.01 7.07 -12.74
CA THR A 150 -15.19 7.94 -12.58
C THR A 150 -14.99 9.07 -11.58
N SER A 151 -13.90 9.02 -10.80
CA SER A 151 -13.67 9.85 -9.61
C SER A 151 -14.76 9.74 -8.53
N TYR A 152 -15.65 8.76 -8.63
CA TYR A 152 -16.68 8.47 -7.64
C TYR A 152 -16.30 7.21 -6.84
N ALA A 153 -16.23 7.32 -5.52
CA ALA A 153 -15.83 6.22 -4.63
C ALA A 153 -17.03 5.33 -4.27
N ALA A 154 -17.50 4.55 -5.24
CA ALA A 154 -18.70 3.69 -5.10
C ALA A 154 -18.55 2.60 -4.02
N PHE A 155 -17.33 2.27 -3.60
CA PHE A 155 -17.08 1.32 -2.50
C PHE A 155 -17.90 1.62 -1.24
N TRP A 156 -18.14 2.91 -0.96
CA TRP A 156 -18.82 3.35 0.24
C TRP A 156 -20.34 3.21 0.21
N ASP A 157 -20.94 3.07 -0.98
CA ASP A 157 -22.41 3.05 -1.15
C ASP A 157 -22.94 1.65 -1.39
N PHE A 158 -22.13 0.77 -1.96
CA PHE A 158 -22.54 -0.58 -2.32
C PHE A 158 -21.90 -1.61 -1.40
N LYS A 159 -22.73 -2.21 -0.53
CA LYS A 159 -22.29 -3.27 0.38
C LYS A 159 -21.61 -4.44 -0.35
N ASP A 160 -22.05 -4.77 -1.57
CA ASP A 160 -21.44 -5.87 -2.33
C ASP A 160 -19.97 -5.62 -2.66
N HIS A 161 -19.57 -4.36 -2.93
CA HIS A 161 -18.17 -4.01 -3.14
C HIS A 161 -17.31 -4.32 -1.90
N GLN A 162 -17.81 -3.94 -0.72
CA GLN A 162 -17.17 -4.28 0.55
C GLN A 162 -17.16 -5.80 0.82
N ASP A 163 -18.23 -6.50 0.49
CA ASP A 163 -18.33 -7.96 0.66
C ASP A 163 -17.34 -8.70 -0.25
N ARG A 164 -17.09 -8.20 -1.46
CA ARG A 164 -16.08 -8.72 -2.38
C ARG A 164 -14.67 -8.48 -1.86
N THR A 165 -14.38 -7.29 -1.34
CA THR A 165 -13.10 -6.98 -0.67
C THR A 165 -12.85 -7.91 0.51
N VAL A 166 -13.85 -8.12 1.37
CA VAL A 166 -13.74 -9.06 2.51
C VAL A 166 -13.47 -10.48 2.01
N TRP A 167 -14.23 -10.97 1.03
CA TRP A 167 -14.03 -12.30 0.47
C TRP A 167 -12.60 -12.47 -0.09
N LEU A 168 -12.10 -11.49 -0.83
CA LEU A 168 -10.76 -11.56 -1.40
C LEU A 168 -9.69 -11.56 -0.32
N TRP A 169 -9.86 -10.76 0.73
CA TRP A 169 -8.95 -10.79 1.88
C TRP A 169 -8.97 -12.12 2.63
N GLU A 170 -10.11 -12.80 2.75
CA GLU A 170 -10.16 -14.18 3.27
C GLU A 170 -9.32 -15.13 2.41
N GLN A 171 -9.33 -14.98 1.07
CA GLN A 171 -8.51 -15.82 0.18
C GLN A 171 -7.01 -15.52 0.32
N ILE A 172 -6.64 -14.24 0.38
CA ILE A 172 -5.24 -13.80 0.55
C ILE A 172 -4.71 -14.25 1.91
N ALA A 173 -5.47 -14.03 2.98
CA ALA A 173 -5.12 -14.45 4.33
C ALA A 173 -4.96 -15.99 4.40
N ALA A 174 -5.88 -16.75 3.81
CA ALA A 174 -5.77 -18.22 3.77
C ALA A 174 -4.47 -18.70 3.12
N ARG A 175 -3.97 -17.98 2.11
CA ARG A 175 -2.72 -18.30 1.42
C ARG A 175 -1.49 -17.97 2.25
N PHE A 176 -1.48 -16.83 2.95
CA PHE A 176 -0.27 -16.29 3.58
C PHE A 176 -0.20 -16.49 5.10
N LYS A 177 -1.24 -17.00 5.76
CA LYS A 177 -1.34 -17.12 7.23
C LYS A 177 -0.19 -17.82 7.95
N GLU A 178 0.58 -18.66 7.28
CA GLU A 178 1.74 -19.36 7.89
C GLU A 178 3.09 -18.75 7.48
N ASN A 179 3.11 -17.71 6.65
CA ASN A 179 4.33 -17.15 6.10
C ASN A 179 4.90 -16.02 6.98
N PRO A 180 5.96 -16.24 7.75
CA PRO A 180 6.51 -15.22 8.66
C PRO A 180 7.16 -14.03 7.94
N TRP A 181 7.40 -14.12 6.63
CA TRP A 181 7.94 -13.02 5.84
C TRP A 181 6.86 -12.06 5.34
N VAL A 182 5.59 -12.40 5.51
CA VAL A 182 4.50 -11.42 5.40
C VAL A 182 4.40 -10.71 6.75
N ALA A 183 4.70 -9.42 6.80
CA ALA A 183 4.55 -8.59 8.00
C ALA A 183 3.08 -8.25 8.29
N GLY A 184 2.19 -8.44 7.32
CA GLY A 184 0.77 -8.32 7.50
C GLY A 184 0.04 -7.79 6.28
N TYR A 185 -1.19 -7.34 6.53
CA TYR A 185 -2.16 -6.98 5.51
C TYR A 185 -2.59 -5.53 5.67
N ASN A 186 -2.55 -4.74 4.60
CA ASN A 186 -3.10 -3.39 4.53
C ASN A 186 -4.41 -3.44 3.74
N PRO A 187 -5.58 -3.51 4.41
CA PRO A 187 -6.82 -3.90 3.75
C PRO A 187 -7.38 -2.90 2.74
N LEU A 188 -7.04 -1.63 2.93
CA LEU A 188 -7.44 -0.50 2.09
C LEU A 188 -6.31 0.52 2.10
N ASN A 189 -5.82 0.87 0.91
CA ASN A 189 -4.97 2.04 0.73
C ASN A 189 -5.80 3.32 0.67
N GLU A 190 -5.43 4.35 1.41
CA GLU A 190 -5.94 5.73 1.28
C GLU A 190 -7.47 5.85 1.08
N PRO A 191 -8.28 5.28 1.99
CA PRO A 191 -9.73 5.41 1.90
C PRO A 191 -10.17 6.89 2.03
N CYS A 192 -11.22 7.26 1.29
CA CYS A 192 -11.86 8.57 1.35
C CYS A 192 -13.38 8.41 1.51
N ASP A 193 -13.81 8.00 2.71
CA ASP A 193 -15.21 7.96 3.09
C ASP A 193 -15.71 9.38 3.43
N PRO A 194 -16.63 9.97 2.64
CA PRO A 194 -17.14 11.31 2.92
C PRO A 194 -17.97 11.42 4.22
N GLU A 195 -18.46 10.30 4.76
CA GLU A 195 -19.23 10.28 6.02
C GLU A 195 -18.35 10.06 7.25
N HIS A 196 -17.08 9.67 7.08
CA HIS A 196 -16.09 9.33 8.11
C HIS A 196 -16.49 8.23 9.12
N VAL A 197 -17.66 7.61 8.99
CA VAL A 197 -18.16 6.58 9.91
C VAL A 197 -18.17 5.18 9.29
N ARG A 198 -18.16 5.08 7.95
CA ARG A 198 -18.24 3.79 7.24
C ARG A 198 -16.89 3.10 7.21
N LEU A 199 -15.79 3.85 7.17
CA LEU A 199 -14.43 3.27 7.22
C LEU A 199 -14.16 2.51 8.53
N PRO A 200 -14.33 3.09 9.73
CA PRO A 200 -14.21 2.35 10.99
C PRO A 200 -15.14 1.12 11.05
N ALA A 201 -16.40 1.27 10.63
CA ALA A 201 -17.35 0.17 10.60
C ALA A 201 -16.92 -0.97 9.65
N PHE A 202 -16.36 -0.64 8.50
CA PHE A 202 -15.76 -1.59 7.58
C PHE A 202 -14.55 -2.28 8.21
N TYR A 203 -13.66 -1.55 8.87
CA TYR A 203 -12.49 -2.11 9.56
C TYR A 203 -12.85 -3.12 10.64
N HIS A 204 -13.85 -2.86 11.47
CA HIS A 204 -14.35 -3.86 12.41
C HIS A 204 -14.83 -5.14 11.70
N ARG A 205 -15.49 -5.00 10.55
CA ARG A 205 -16.04 -6.14 9.81
C ARG A 205 -14.95 -6.98 9.14
N ILE A 206 -14.00 -6.32 8.47
CA ILE A 206 -12.92 -7.01 7.75
C ILE A 206 -11.89 -7.60 8.71
N GLU A 207 -11.62 -6.94 9.85
CA GLU A 207 -10.75 -7.49 10.90
C GLU A 207 -11.30 -8.84 11.36
N GLN A 208 -12.58 -8.90 11.75
CA GLN A 208 -13.20 -10.15 12.21
C GLN A 208 -13.19 -11.24 11.13
N ALA A 209 -13.36 -10.89 9.86
CA ALA A 209 -13.34 -11.84 8.76
C ALA A 209 -11.92 -12.40 8.54
N ILE A 210 -10.91 -11.53 8.48
CA ILE A 210 -9.51 -11.94 8.34
C ILE A 210 -9.10 -12.79 9.54
N ARG A 211 -9.42 -12.39 10.77
CA ARG A 211 -9.03 -13.13 12.00
C ARG A 211 -9.61 -14.54 12.08
N LYS A 212 -10.76 -14.81 11.47
CA LYS A 212 -11.30 -16.18 11.38
C LYS A 212 -10.42 -17.11 10.54
N VAL A 213 -9.68 -16.55 9.59
CA VAL A 213 -8.79 -17.29 8.68
C VAL A 213 -7.34 -17.25 9.16
N ASP A 214 -6.92 -16.07 9.62
CA ASP A 214 -5.57 -15.72 10.04
C ASP A 214 -5.62 -14.84 11.31
N PRO A 215 -5.54 -15.45 12.49
CA PRO A 215 -5.56 -14.72 13.75
C PRO A 215 -4.26 -13.96 14.00
N ASP A 216 -3.22 -14.16 13.17
CA ASP A 216 -1.85 -13.88 13.57
C ASP A 216 -1.23 -12.64 12.96
N HIS A 217 -1.45 -12.38 11.67
CA HIS A 217 -0.77 -11.29 10.98
C HIS A 217 -1.22 -9.89 11.41
N ILE A 218 -0.33 -8.89 11.35
CA ILE A 218 -0.69 -7.51 11.67
C ILE A 218 -1.67 -6.96 10.62
N LEU A 219 -2.66 -6.17 11.05
CA LEU A 219 -3.43 -5.33 10.13
C LEU A 219 -2.85 -3.92 10.11
N TRP A 220 -2.51 -3.43 8.92
CA TRP A 220 -2.03 -2.08 8.67
C TRP A 220 -3.21 -1.25 8.19
N LEU A 221 -3.74 -0.37 9.03
CA LEU A 221 -5.01 0.31 8.80
C LEU A 221 -4.77 1.78 8.48
N ASP A 222 -4.98 2.16 7.22
CA ASP A 222 -4.88 3.54 6.78
C ASP A 222 -6.00 4.39 7.39
N GLY A 223 -5.67 5.62 7.76
CA GLY A 223 -6.65 6.63 8.13
C GLY A 223 -7.56 7.05 6.97
N ASN A 224 -8.61 7.82 7.27
CA ASN A 224 -9.45 8.38 6.22
C ASN A 224 -8.75 9.55 5.50
N THR A 225 -9.35 10.01 4.40
CA THR A 225 -8.88 11.17 3.60
C THR A 225 -7.42 10.99 3.22
N PHE A 226 -7.15 9.93 2.45
CA PHE A 226 -5.80 9.56 2.02
C PHE A 226 -4.84 9.31 3.19
N ALA A 227 -5.29 8.57 4.21
CA ALA A 227 -4.50 8.26 5.41
C ALA A 227 -4.02 9.50 6.21
N MET A 228 -4.72 10.63 6.11
CA MET A 228 -4.34 11.89 6.78
C MET A 228 -5.18 12.24 7.99
N GLU A 229 -6.26 11.51 8.29
CA GLU A 229 -7.13 11.80 9.43
C GLU A 229 -7.78 10.57 10.08
N TRP A 230 -8.30 10.78 11.29
CA TRP A 230 -8.81 9.73 12.18
C TRP A 230 -10.21 10.02 12.73
N LYS A 231 -10.97 10.90 12.08
CA LYS A 231 -12.36 11.17 12.50
C LYS A 231 -13.19 9.89 12.41
N GLY A 232 -13.96 9.59 13.46
CA GLY A 232 -14.78 8.38 13.57
C GLY A 232 -14.04 7.14 14.09
N PHE A 233 -12.73 7.22 14.32
CA PHE A 233 -11.96 6.16 14.96
C PHE A 233 -11.97 6.34 16.48
N ASP A 234 -12.82 5.56 17.15
CA ASP A 234 -13.00 5.63 18.61
C ASP A 234 -12.33 4.46 19.35
N GLU A 235 -11.88 3.42 18.63
CA GLU A 235 -11.34 2.19 19.21
C GLU A 235 -10.05 1.74 18.50
N VAL A 236 -9.19 1.03 19.25
CA VAL A 236 -7.98 0.37 18.75
C VAL A 236 -8.27 -1.10 18.51
N LEU A 237 -8.11 -1.56 17.27
CA LEU A 237 -8.26 -2.96 16.89
C LEU A 237 -7.06 -3.79 17.37
N PRO A 238 -7.27 -5.07 17.73
CA PRO A 238 -6.20 -5.93 18.23
C PRO A 238 -5.19 -6.27 17.12
N ASN A 239 -3.91 -6.26 17.50
CA ASN A 239 -2.80 -6.59 16.59
C ASN A 239 -2.87 -5.79 15.26
N ALA A 240 -3.16 -4.50 15.39
CA ALA A 240 -3.24 -3.55 14.28
C ALA A 240 -2.25 -2.41 14.47
N VAL A 241 -1.73 -1.90 13.35
CA VAL A 241 -0.93 -0.68 13.25
C VAL A 241 -1.73 0.31 12.42
N TYR A 242 -1.92 1.51 12.94
CA TYR A 242 -2.60 2.59 12.23
C TYR A 242 -1.57 3.33 11.38
N ALA A 243 -1.81 3.39 10.07
CA ALA A 243 -0.89 3.92 9.08
C ALA A 243 -1.32 5.33 8.65
N LEU A 244 -0.37 6.27 8.66
CA LEU A 244 -0.52 7.59 8.06
C LEU A 244 0.30 7.67 6.78
N HIS A 245 -0.10 8.55 5.86
CA HIS A 245 0.72 8.96 4.72
C HIS A 245 1.12 10.43 4.86
N ASP A 246 2.41 10.71 4.72
CA ASP A 246 2.98 12.02 4.95
C ASP A 246 3.79 12.57 3.78
N TYR A 247 3.06 13.17 2.84
CA TYR A 247 3.64 13.94 1.75
C TYR A 247 3.80 15.41 2.10
N SER A 248 4.98 15.95 1.79
CA SER A 248 5.20 17.40 1.71
C SER A 248 4.74 17.89 0.35
N THR A 249 4.05 19.03 0.31
CA THR A 249 3.78 19.67 -0.98
C THR A 249 5.00 20.37 -1.56
N MET A 250 6.03 20.64 -0.74
CA MET A 250 7.22 21.39 -1.17
C MET A 250 8.03 20.55 -2.18
N GLY A 251 8.43 21.18 -3.27
CA GLY A 251 9.10 20.52 -4.40
C GLY A 251 8.14 19.95 -5.46
N LEU A 252 6.83 19.91 -5.22
CA LEU A 252 5.87 19.61 -6.29
C LEU A 252 5.81 20.76 -7.31
N PRO A 253 5.50 20.49 -8.59
CA PRO A 253 5.29 21.53 -9.58
C PRO A 253 4.30 22.61 -9.10
N GLY A 254 4.74 23.86 -9.05
CA GLY A 254 3.92 25.00 -8.60
C GLY A 254 3.90 25.26 -7.09
N SER A 255 4.76 24.59 -6.32
CA SER A 255 4.94 24.79 -4.88
C SER A 255 6.30 25.41 -4.53
N ASP A 256 6.48 25.81 -3.26
CA ASP A 256 7.77 26.26 -2.75
C ASP A 256 8.81 25.12 -2.74
N LEU A 257 10.07 25.44 -3.02
CA LEU A 257 11.18 24.51 -2.80
C LEU A 257 11.44 24.34 -1.30
N TYR A 258 11.81 23.13 -0.91
CA TYR A 258 12.34 22.90 0.44
C TYR A 258 13.74 23.50 0.55
N SER A 259 13.97 24.32 1.57
CA SER A 259 15.26 24.97 1.86
C SER A 259 15.68 24.81 3.33
N GLY A 260 14.96 23.96 4.08
CA GLY A 260 15.28 23.64 5.46
C GLY A 260 15.14 24.80 6.45
N THR A 261 14.32 25.82 6.15
CA THR A 261 14.09 26.93 7.10
C THR A 261 13.36 26.41 8.35
N GLU A 262 13.52 27.10 9.48
CA GLU A 262 12.84 26.73 10.72
C GLU A 262 11.32 26.76 10.58
N GLU A 263 10.78 27.67 9.76
CA GLU A 263 9.35 27.72 9.43
C GLU A 263 8.89 26.48 8.65
N GLN A 264 9.67 26.06 7.64
CA GLN A 264 9.36 24.85 6.86
C GLN A 264 9.44 23.59 7.72
N LYS A 265 10.47 23.46 8.57
CA LYS A 265 10.60 22.35 9.53
C LYS A 265 9.42 22.32 10.51
N ALA A 266 9.08 23.45 11.10
CA ALA A 266 7.95 23.55 12.03
C ALA A 266 6.61 23.18 11.36
N LYS A 267 6.42 23.57 10.10
CA LYS A 267 5.23 23.20 9.31
C LYS A 267 5.16 21.69 9.05
N LEU A 268 6.27 21.07 8.63
CA LEU A 268 6.33 19.62 8.41
C LEU A 268 6.11 18.84 9.71
N GLU A 269 6.74 19.27 10.81
CA GLU A 269 6.56 18.65 12.12
C GLU A 269 5.10 18.75 12.59
N ALA A 270 4.49 19.94 12.50
CA ALA A 270 3.09 20.13 12.87
C ALA A 270 2.14 19.28 12.01
N GLN A 271 2.42 19.13 10.72
CA GLN A 271 1.67 18.26 9.82
C GLN A 271 1.77 16.80 10.25
N PHE A 272 2.99 16.30 10.50
CA PHE A 272 3.21 14.93 10.93
C PHE A 272 2.53 14.65 12.28
N ILE A 273 2.71 15.52 13.27
CA ILE A 273 2.09 15.38 14.60
C ILE A 273 0.56 15.32 14.49
N ARG A 274 -0.05 16.17 13.66
CA ARG A 274 -1.51 16.12 13.41
C ARG A 274 -1.94 14.77 12.84
N LYS A 275 -1.19 14.23 11.88
CA LYS A 275 -1.50 12.94 11.25
C LYS A 275 -1.20 11.75 12.18
N ALA A 276 -0.26 11.88 13.11
CA ALA A 276 0.09 10.85 14.09
C ALA A 276 -0.72 10.93 15.40
N ASP A 277 -1.67 11.87 15.50
CA ASP A 277 -2.42 12.18 16.72
C ASP A 277 -3.15 10.95 17.29
N PHE A 278 -3.83 10.17 16.44
CA PHE A 278 -4.53 8.96 16.89
C PHE A 278 -3.56 7.96 17.54
N MET A 279 -2.42 7.70 16.89
CA MET A 279 -1.43 6.76 17.41
C MET A 279 -0.81 7.25 18.70
N THR A 280 -0.53 8.56 18.78
CA THR A 280 0.06 9.18 19.97
C THR A 280 -0.90 9.12 21.16
N ARG A 281 -2.18 9.48 20.96
CA ARG A 281 -3.21 9.45 22.02
C ARG A 281 -3.52 8.04 22.51
N ASN A 282 -3.47 7.06 21.61
CA ASN A 282 -3.80 5.67 21.92
C ASN A 282 -2.58 4.78 22.22
N GLN A 283 -1.37 5.34 22.21
CA GLN A 283 -0.11 4.62 22.48
C GLN A 283 0.10 3.39 21.57
N THR A 284 -0.27 3.52 20.30
CA THR A 284 -0.06 2.48 19.27
C THR A 284 1.20 2.75 18.47
N ALA A 285 1.72 1.72 17.78
CA ALA A 285 2.83 1.91 16.86
C ALA A 285 2.46 2.92 15.75
N ILE A 286 3.42 3.76 15.36
CA ILE A 286 3.30 4.68 14.24
C ILE A 286 3.99 4.07 13.03
N TRP A 287 3.26 3.97 11.92
CA TRP A 287 3.80 3.62 10.62
C TRP A 287 3.46 4.72 9.61
N ASN A 288 4.49 5.33 9.03
CA ASN A 288 4.33 6.19 7.88
C ASN A 288 4.47 5.33 6.62
N GLY A 289 3.34 4.93 6.05
CA GLY A 289 3.28 3.95 4.96
C GLY A 289 3.75 4.51 3.62
N GLU A 290 3.58 5.82 3.43
CA GLU A 290 3.97 6.52 2.22
C GLU A 290 4.45 7.93 2.56
N PHE A 291 5.65 8.23 2.07
CA PHE A 291 6.23 9.56 2.08
C PHE A 291 7.26 9.61 0.95
N GLY A 292 7.60 10.81 0.50
CA GLY A 292 8.67 10.97 -0.47
C GLY A 292 8.94 12.44 -0.76
N PRO A 293 10.22 12.83 -0.90
CA PRO A 293 10.55 14.09 -1.51
C PRO A 293 10.34 14.00 -3.03
N VAL A 294 10.03 15.13 -3.66
CA VAL A 294 10.05 15.24 -5.11
C VAL A 294 11.50 15.56 -5.50
N TYR A 295 12.13 14.64 -6.24
CA TYR A 295 13.44 14.89 -6.84
C TYR A 295 13.24 15.53 -8.22
N ALA A 296 13.97 16.60 -8.48
CA ALA A 296 14.02 17.23 -9.79
C ALA A 296 14.85 16.38 -10.76
N ASP A 297 14.43 16.29 -12.03
CA ASP A 297 15.14 15.58 -13.08
C ASP A 297 16.32 16.42 -13.61
N PRO A 298 17.59 16.00 -13.41
CA PRO A 298 18.75 16.73 -13.90
C PRO A 298 18.81 16.89 -15.42
N LYS A 299 18.01 16.14 -16.18
CA LYS A 299 17.95 16.24 -17.65
C LYS A 299 16.99 17.32 -18.14
N SER A 300 15.97 17.68 -17.36
CA SER A 300 14.95 18.65 -17.77
C SER A 300 14.88 19.90 -16.89
N GLU A 301 15.47 19.87 -15.69
CA GLU A 301 15.38 20.96 -14.72
C GLU A 301 16.76 21.54 -14.42
N ALA A 302 16.97 22.80 -14.84
CA ALA A 302 18.27 23.46 -14.76
C ALA A 302 18.85 23.56 -13.33
N ASN A 303 18.00 23.51 -12.31
CA ASN A 303 18.39 23.61 -10.90
C ASN A 303 18.26 22.27 -10.15
N ALA A 304 18.18 21.13 -10.85
CA ALA A 304 17.91 19.85 -10.21
C ALA A 304 18.95 19.45 -9.15
N GLU A 305 20.23 19.80 -9.34
CA GLU A 305 21.27 19.53 -8.35
C GLU A 305 21.04 20.32 -7.06
N GLU A 306 20.59 21.57 -7.15
CA GLU A 306 20.24 22.38 -5.97
C GLU A 306 19.01 21.81 -5.27
N ILE A 307 17.96 21.48 -6.04
CA ILE A 307 16.71 20.92 -5.52
C ILE A 307 16.92 19.57 -4.83
N ASN A 308 17.76 18.69 -5.40
CA ASN A 308 17.98 17.34 -4.88
C ASN A 308 18.94 17.28 -3.68
N ASN A 309 19.72 18.34 -3.44
CA ASN A 309 20.66 18.44 -2.32
C ASN A 309 20.16 19.34 -1.17
N ALA A 310 18.99 19.97 -1.32
CA ALA A 310 18.34 20.80 -0.29
C ALA A 310 17.59 19.96 0.76
#